data_AF-A0A2V5YIX1-F1
#
_entry.id   AF-A0A2V5YIX1-F1
#
_cell.length_a   1.000
_cell.length_b   1.000
_cell.length_c   1.000
_cell.angle_alpha   90.00
_cell.angle_beta   90.00
_cell.angle_gamma   90.00
#
_symmetry.space_group_name_H-M   'P 1'
#
loop_
_entity.id
_entity.type
_entity.pdbx_description
1 polymer ?
#
loop_
_entity_poly.entity_id
_entity_poly.type
_entity_poly.pdbx_seq_one_letter_code
_entity_poly.pdbx_strand_id
1 'polypeptide(L)'
;MSDEVEIGHKEPKAKSSKAFDLTKSILTVVLASVAAAWISHHYKVEEENAAVYAESRKAATNTYYDIIDTIGKRHYYALRAAIGFQWHDDEMVHWQQYENMRAYWNEHRYSILALTKRYFGAGTEQQFRDFIPKFDYVDDKLVAAKNAFRDKKPMPEDFSKAGGLLDYLYNLDNEIRNFSESLQEQLKHGQVDIYSPQPPLKKP
;
A
#
# COMPACT_ATOMS: atom_id res chain seq x y z
N MET A 1 -92.33 -44.44 25.63
CA MET A 1 -91.85 -44.32 24.24
C MET A 1 -91.88 -42.84 23.93
N SER A 2 -90.78 -42.09 23.87
CA SER A 2 -89.36 -42.43 23.78
C SER A 2 -88.59 -41.26 24.40
N ASP A 3 -87.68 -41.54 25.33
CA ASP A 3 -86.78 -40.51 25.88
C ASP A 3 -85.59 -40.32 24.93
N GLU A 4 -85.33 -39.06 24.61
CA GLU A 4 -84.18 -38.61 23.83
C GLU A 4 -82.89 -38.87 24.61
N VAL A 5 -81.94 -39.57 23.98
CA VAL A 5 -80.57 -39.73 24.48
C VAL A 5 -79.73 -38.62 23.88
N GLU A 6 -79.41 -37.59 24.69
CA GLU A 6 -78.37 -36.61 24.37
C GLU A 6 -77.01 -37.32 24.26
N ILE A 7 -76.48 -37.42 23.04
CA ILE A 7 -75.10 -37.81 22.80
C ILE A 7 -74.23 -36.57 23.02
N GLY A 8 -73.77 -36.38 24.24
CA GLY A 8 -72.76 -35.36 24.57
C GLY A 8 -71.45 -35.63 23.81
N HIS A 9 -71.19 -34.84 22.77
CA HIS A 9 -69.87 -34.70 22.15
C HIS A 9 -68.86 -34.16 23.18
N LYS A 10 -68.03 -35.05 23.75
CA LYS A 10 -66.81 -34.65 24.45
C LYS A 10 -65.68 -34.55 23.42
N GLU A 11 -65.45 -33.35 22.91
CA GLU A 11 -64.14 -33.01 22.37
C GLU A 11 -63.09 -33.18 23.49
N PRO A 12 -61.92 -33.79 23.22
CA PRO A 12 -60.84 -33.77 24.17
C PRO A 12 -60.32 -32.33 24.25
N LYS A 13 -60.71 -31.61 25.30
CA LYS A 13 -60.06 -30.34 25.66
C LYS A 13 -58.57 -30.61 25.87
N ALA A 14 -57.76 -30.26 24.88
CA ALA A 14 -56.32 -30.16 25.03
C ALA A 14 -56.06 -29.23 26.22
N LYS A 15 -55.57 -29.79 27.33
CA LYS A 15 -55.07 -29.01 28.45
C LYS A 15 -53.86 -28.23 27.93
N SER A 16 -54.06 -26.97 27.51
CA SER A 16 -52.96 -26.10 27.15
C SER A 16 -52.13 -25.85 28.41
N SER A 17 -50.96 -26.48 28.42
CA SER A 17 -50.03 -26.43 29.54
C SER A 17 -49.35 -25.07 29.52
N LYS A 18 -49.70 -24.19 30.47
CA LYS A 18 -49.00 -22.91 30.72
C LYS A 18 -47.48 -23.09 30.85
N ALA A 19 -47.01 -24.26 31.28
CA ALA A 19 -45.59 -24.59 31.34
C ALA A 19 -44.96 -24.75 29.95
N PHE A 20 -45.70 -25.31 28.98
CA PHE A 20 -45.23 -25.45 27.59
C PHE A 20 -45.11 -24.09 26.88
N ASP A 21 -46.03 -23.15 27.17
CA ASP A 21 -45.94 -21.76 26.70
C ASP A 21 -44.80 -20.99 27.38
N LEU A 22 -44.56 -21.20 28.68
CA LEU A 22 -43.46 -20.55 29.40
C LEU A 22 -42.10 -21.03 28.88
N THR A 23 -41.92 -22.34 28.65
CA THR A 23 -40.67 -22.89 28.12
C THR A 23 -40.40 -22.42 26.68
N LYS A 24 -41.42 -22.33 25.83
CA LYS A 24 -41.28 -21.73 24.49
C LYS A 24 -40.92 -20.26 24.57
N SER A 25 -41.54 -19.50 25.47
CA SER A 25 -41.25 -18.07 25.65
C SER A 25 -39.80 -17.84 26.10
N ILE A 26 -39.32 -18.60 27.09
CA ILE A 26 -37.92 -18.55 27.56
C ILE A 26 -36.95 -18.93 26.42
N LEU A 27 -37.24 -20.01 25.70
CA LEU A 27 -36.40 -20.46 24.59
C LEU A 27 -36.31 -19.40 23.48
N THR A 28 -37.43 -18.73 23.19
CA THR A 28 -37.49 -17.67 22.17
C THR A 28 -36.68 -16.45 22.59
N VAL A 29 -36.75 -16.04 23.85
CA VAL A 29 -35.96 -14.92 24.39
C VAL A 29 -34.47 -15.25 24.35
N VAL A 30 -34.07 -16.46 24.73
CA VAL A 30 -32.66 -16.89 24.69
C VAL A 30 -32.13 -16.91 23.27
N LEU A 31 -32.87 -17.49 22.32
CA LEU A 31 -32.46 -17.55 20.91
C LEU A 31 -32.39 -16.16 20.28
N ALA A 32 -33.35 -15.28 20.56
CA ALA A 32 -33.32 -13.89 20.09
C ALA A 32 -32.12 -13.12 20.65
N SER A 33 -31.76 -13.37 21.92
CA SER A 33 -30.62 -12.74 22.57
C SER A 33 -29.28 -13.20 21.98
N VAL A 34 -29.15 -14.50 21.67
CA VAL A 34 -27.96 -15.06 21.00
C VAL A 34 -27.84 -14.55 19.57
N ALA A 35 -28.95 -14.47 18.82
CA ALA A 35 -28.98 -13.91 17.48
C ALA A 35 -28.60 -12.42 17.49
N ALA A 36 -29.13 -11.63 18.42
CA ALA A 36 -28.79 -10.21 18.57
C ALA A 36 -27.30 -10.02 18.92
N ALA A 37 -26.74 -10.85 19.81
CA ALA A 37 -25.33 -10.82 20.15
C ALA A 37 -24.43 -11.21 18.97
N TRP A 38 -24.81 -12.23 18.19
CA TRP A 38 -24.07 -12.64 16.99
C TRP A 38 -24.12 -11.57 15.91
N ILE A 39 -25.30 -10.99 15.63
CA ILE A 39 -25.48 -9.89 14.67
C ILE A 39 -24.67 -8.66 15.12
N SER A 40 -24.76 -8.27 16.40
CA SER A 40 -24.00 -7.15 16.94
C SER A 40 -22.49 -7.38 16.86
N HIS A 41 -22.02 -8.59 17.16
CA HIS A 41 -20.62 -8.97 16.98
C HIS A 41 -20.22 -8.90 15.50
N HIS A 42 -21.06 -9.40 14.59
CA HIS A 42 -20.77 -9.39 13.16
C HIS A 42 -20.66 -7.97 12.59
N TYR A 43 -21.59 -7.08 12.97
CA TYR A 43 -21.53 -5.66 12.59
C TYR A 43 -20.31 -4.95 13.18
N LYS A 44 -19.96 -5.25 14.44
CA LYS A 44 -18.76 -4.66 15.06
C LYS A 44 -17.48 -5.11 14.35
N VAL A 45 -17.40 -6.38 13.97
CA VAL A 45 -16.28 -6.91 13.18
C VAL A 45 -16.26 -6.29 11.78
N GLU A 46 -17.40 -6.08 11.13
CA GLU A 46 -17.48 -5.37 9.84
C GLU A 46 -17.03 -3.92 9.94
N GLU A 47 -17.43 -3.19 10.99
CA GLU A 47 -17.04 -1.81 11.23
C GLU A 47 -15.54 -1.69 11.54
N GLU A 48 -15.00 -2.57 12.39
CA GLU A 48 -13.56 -2.64 12.70
C GLU A 48 -12.75 -2.98 11.44
N ASN A 49 -13.22 -3.94 10.63
CA ASN A 49 -12.58 -4.27 9.36
C ASN A 49 -12.62 -3.08 8.39
N ALA A 50 -13.75 -2.37 8.27
CA ALA A 50 -13.88 -1.19 7.42
C ALA A 50 -12.92 -0.06 7.83
N ALA A 51 -12.74 0.15 9.14
CA ALA A 51 -11.76 1.10 9.67
C ALA A 51 -10.32 0.69 9.33
N VAL A 52 -9.97 -0.58 9.52
CA VAL A 52 -8.64 -1.13 9.16
C VAL A 52 -8.37 -0.99 7.65
N TYR A 53 -9.39 -1.22 6.80
CA TYR A 53 -9.26 -1.00 5.36
C TYR A 53 -9.01 0.46 5.01
N ALA A 54 -9.71 1.40 5.66
CA ALA A 54 -9.52 2.83 5.43
C ALA A 54 -8.11 3.29 5.85
N GLU A 55 -7.63 2.86 7.01
CA GLU A 55 -6.28 3.15 7.49
C GLU A 55 -5.21 2.54 6.59
N SER A 56 -5.39 1.30 6.15
CA SER A 56 -4.42 0.66 5.27
C SER A 56 -4.39 1.28 3.87
N ARG A 57 -5.53 1.72 3.32
CA ARG A 57 -5.54 2.50 2.08
C ARG A 57 -4.82 3.83 2.24
N LYS A 58 -5.01 4.53 3.36
CA LYS A 58 -4.28 5.78 3.67
C LYS A 58 -2.77 5.52 3.74
N ALA A 59 -2.34 4.46 4.41
CA ALA A 59 -0.94 4.10 4.50
C ALA A 59 -0.32 3.68 3.15
N ALA A 60 -1.06 2.96 2.31
CA ALA A 60 -0.65 2.65 0.94
C ALA A 60 -0.50 3.91 0.09
N THR A 61 -1.43 4.87 0.19
CA THR A 61 -1.34 6.17 -0.49
C THR A 61 -0.13 6.97 -0.04
N ASN A 62 0.15 7.01 1.27
CA ASN A 62 1.36 7.68 1.77
C ASN A 62 2.63 7.01 1.24
N THR A 63 2.67 5.67 1.25
CA THR A 63 3.80 4.90 0.71
C THR A 63 3.99 5.18 -0.79
N TYR A 64 2.92 5.30 -1.57
CA TYR A 64 3.00 5.73 -2.97
C TYR A 64 3.69 7.09 -3.11
N TYR A 65 3.30 8.09 -2.31
CA TYR A 65 3.96 9.39 -2.35
C TYR A 65 5.42 9.32 -1.93
N ASP A 66 5.76 8.53 -0.90
CA ASP A 66 7.15 8.34 -0.48
C ASP A 66 7.99 7.70 -1.61
N ILE A 67 7.45 6.70 -2.31
CA ILE A 67 8.11 6.07 -3.47
C ILE A 67 8.38 7.09 -4.58
N ILE A 68 7.33 7.81 -5.02
CA ILE A 68 7.42 8.74 -6.15
C ILE A 68 8.27 9.95 -5.82
N ASP A 69 8.13 10.50 -4.62
CA ASP A 69 8.95 11.62 -4.17
C ASP A 69 10.43 11.24 -4.12
N THR A 70 10.74 10.06 -3.59
CA THR A 70 12.12 9.58 -3.46
C THR A 70 12.76 9.30 -4.81
N ILE A 71 12.11 8.49 -5.66
CA ILE A 71 12.64 8.12 -6.99
C ILE A 71 12.65 9.36 -7.91
N GLY A 72 11.55 10.12 -7.92
CA GLY A 72 11.37 11.30 -8.75
C GLY A 72 12.38 12.40 -8.42
N LYS A 73 12.57 12.73 -7.14
CA LYS A 73 13.59 13.72 -6.74
C LYS A 73 15.01 13.24 -7.05
N ARG A 74 15.32 11.96 -6.81
CA ARG A 74 16.63 11.36 -7.17
C ARG A 74 16.90 11.55 -8.66
N HIS A 75 15.94 11.20 -9.51
CA HIS A 75 16.05 11.36 -10.95
C HIS A 75 16.18 12.82 -11.38
N TYR A 76 15.32 13.70 -10.85
CA TYR A 76 15.32 15.13 -11.14
C TYR A 76 16.69 15.78 -10.88
N TYR A 77 17.26 15.54 -9.69
CA TYR A 77 18.55 16.13 -9.34
C TYR A 77 19.71 15.45 -10.07
N ALA A 78 19.60 14.17 -10.42
CA ALA A 78 20.59 13.50 -11.28
C ALA A 78 20.65 14.15 -12.67
N LEU A 79 19.49 14.42 -13.27
CA LEU A 79 19.39 15.08 -14.58
C LEU A 79 19.98 16.48 -14.54
N ARG A 80 19.66 17.28 -13.50
CA ARG A 80 20.22 18.62 -13.31
C ARG A 80 21.74 18.59 -13.17
N ALA A 81 22.28 17.67 -12.36
CA ALA A 81 23.72 17.53 -12.20
C ALA A 81 24.40 17.09 -13.51
N ALA A 82 23.80 16.17 -14.26
CA ALA A 82 24.32 15.73 -15.56
C ALA A 82 24.38 16.89 -16.57
N ILE A 83 23.30 17.67 -16.67
CA ILE A 83 23.22 18.87 -17.52
C ILE A 83 24.28 19.89 -17.08
N GLY A 84 24.40 20.18 -15.78
CA GLY A 84 25.40 21.11 -15.26
C GLY A 84 26.82 20.72 -15.67
N PHE A 85 27.19 19.44 -15.53
CA PHE A 85 28.50 18.97 -15.96
C PHE A 85 28.72 19.00 -17.48
N GLN A 86 27.68 18.77 -18.28
CA GLN A 86 27.79 18.78 -19.74
C GLN A 86 27.93 20.19 -20.31
N TRP A 87 27.21 21.16 -19.75
CA TRP A 87 27.15 22.53 -20.28
C TRP A 87 27.99 23.54 -19.48
N HIS A 88 28.67 23.10 -18.41
CA HIS A 88 29.46 23.94 -17.52
C HIS A 88 28.64 25.10 -16.92
N ASP A 89 27.39 24.82 -16.55
CA ASP A 89 26.44 25.79 -16.00
C ASP A 89 26.09 25.42 -14.55
N ASP A 90 26.39 26.33 -13.61
CA ASP A 90 26.14 26.23 -12.17
C ASP A 90 26.36 24.82 -11.57
N GLU A 91 27.39 24.11 -12.03
CA GLU A 91 27.52 22.65 -11.84
C GLU A 91 27.67 22.26 -10.37
N MET A 92 28.33 23.09 -9.56
CA MET A 92 28.53 22.83 -8.14
C MET A 92 27.24 23.00 -7.33
N VAL A 93 26.32 23.87 -7.77
CA VAL A 93 25.00 24.03 -7.14
C VAL A 93 24.15 22.80 -7.41
N HIS A 94 24.10 22.36 -8.67
CA HIS A 94 23.36 21.16 -9.06
C HIS A 94 23.95 19.89 -8.42
N TRP A 95 25.27 19.82 -8.31
CA TRP A 95 25.96 18.74 -7.61
C TRP A 95 25.59 18.68 -6.12
N GLN A 96 25.57 19.81 -5.42
CA GLN A 96 25.22 19.83 -4.00
C GLN A 96 23.79 19.35 -3.76
N GLN A 97 22.85 19.74 -4.61
CA GLN A 97 21.46 19.27 -4.55
C GLN A 97 21.38 17.75 -4.79
N TYR A 98 22.15 17.25 -5.76
CA TYR A 98 22.25 15.82 -6.02
C TYR A 98 22.87 15.04 -4.85
N GLU A 99 23.93 15.55 -4.22
CA GLU A 99 24.56 14.92 -3.04
C GLU A 99 23.59 14.81 -1.86
N ASN A 100 22.79 15.85 -1.60
CA ASN A 100 21.76 15.80 -0.56
C ASN A 100 20.73 14.70 -0.87
N MET A 101 20.30 14.61 -2.12
CA MET A 101 19.36 13.57 -2.56
C MET A 101 19.97 12.16 -2.55
N ARG A 102 21.27 12.05 -2.78
CA ARG A 102 22.04 10.79 -2.63
C ARG A 102 22.02 10.31 -1.19
N ALA A 103 22.27 11.20 -0.24
CA ALA A 103 22.21 10.86 1.18
C ALA A 103 20.81 10.39 1.58
N TYR A 104 19.77 11.13 1.19
CA TYR A 104 18.38 10.76 1.44
C TYR A 104 18.03 9.37 0.86
N TRP A 105 18.39 9.11 -0.39
CA TRP A 105 18.19 7.81 -1.04
C TRP A 105 18.87 6.67 -0.29
N ASN A 106 20.11 6.88 0.15
CA ASN A 106 20.87 5.88 0.89
C ASN A 106 20.23 5.52 2.23
N GLU A 107 19.64 6.48 2.90
CA GLU A 107 18.95 6.30 4.17
C GLU A 107 17.57 5.62 3.99
N HIS A 108 16.83 5.96 2.92
CA HIS A 108 15.40 5.61 2.81
C HIS A 108 15.09 4.46 1.85
N ARG A 109 15.97 4.09 0.89
CA ARG A 109 15.61 3.13 -0.17
C ARG A 109 15.12 1.78 0.34
N TYR A 110 15.68 1.27 1.44
CA TYR A 110 15.34 -0.06 1.95
C TYR A 110 14.10 -0.06 2.84
N SER A 111 13.84 1.04 3.56
CA SER A 111 12.56 1.20 4.28
C SER A 111 11.41 1.34 3.28
N ILE A 112 11.59 2.13 2.23
CA ILE A 112 10.62 2.27 1.14
C ILE A 112 10.41 0.94 0.41
N LEU A 113 11.47 0.18 0.14
CA LEU A 113 11.36 -1.16 -0.46
C LEU A 113 10.48 -2.10 0.40
N ALA A 114 10.68 -2.11 1.72
CA ALA A 114 9.88 -2.91 2.64
C ALA A 114 8.40 -2.47 2.68
N LEU A 115 8.14 -1.16 2.66
CA LEU A 115 6.79 -0.62 2.58
C LEU A 115 6.12 -0.93 1.23
N THR A 116 6.89 -0.88 0.14
CA THR A 116 6.43 -1.24 -1.21
C THR A 116 5.94 -2.68 -1.22
N LYS A 117 6.72 -3.62 -0.66
CA LYS A 117 6.29 -5.01 -0.51
C LYS A 117 5.01 -5.11 0.31
N ARG A 118 4.94 -4.41 1.44
CA ARG A 118 3.81 -4.48 2.37
C ARG A 118 2.49 -4.03 1.75
N TYR A 119 2.51 -2.97 0.94
CA TYR A 119 1.29 -2.37 0.42
C TYR A 119 1.01 -2.73 -1.04
N PHE A 120 2.03 -3.04 -1.83
CA PHE A 120 1.89 -3.30 -3.27
C PHE A 120 2.36 -4.69 -3.70
N GLY A 121 2.77 -5.52 -2.74
CA GLY A 121 3.18 -6.90 -2.98
C GLY A 121 4.59 -7.07 -3.55
N ALA A 122 5.01 -8.33 -3.69
CA ALA A 122 6.37 -8.69 -4.08
C ALA A 122 6.72 -8.33 -5.54
N GLY A 123 5.73 -8.31 -6.45
CA GLY A 123 5.96 -7.91 -7.83
C GLY A 123 6.39 -6.44 -7.94
N THR A 124 5.67 -5.57 -7.23
CA THR A 124 5.98 -4.14 -7.16
C THR A 124 7.27 -3.87 -6.36
N GLU A 125 7.53 -4.66 -5.30
CA GLU A 125 8.82 -4.64 -4.59
C GLU A 125 9.98 -4.88 -5.57
N GLN A 126 9.87 -5.87 -6.44
CA GLN A 126 10.91 -6.19 -7.41
C GLN A 126 11.11 -5.06 -8.42
N GLN A 127 10.04 -4.46 -8.93
CA GLN A 127 10.13 -3.30 -9.83
C GLN A 127 10.83 -2.12 -9.16
N PHE A 128 10.53 -1.82 -7.88
CA PHE A 128 11.26 -0.80 -7.13
C PHE A 128 12.74 -1.17 -6.97
N ARG A 129 13.03 -2.42 -6.61
CA ARG A 129 14.39 -2.92 -6.43
C ARG A 129 15.22 -2.76 -7.70
N ASP A 130 14.63 -2.93 -8.88
CA ASP A 130 15.31 -2.79 -10.16
C ASP A 130 15.77 -1.35 -10.45
N PHE A 131 15.25 -0.34 -9.75
CA PHE A 131 15.77 1.03 -9.82
C PHE A 131 17.06 1.25 -9.02
N ILE A 132 17.34 0.42 -8.02
CA ILE A 132 18.56 0.54 -7.21
C ILE A 132 19.84 0.47 -8.07
N PRO A 133 20.08 -0.59 -8.85
CA PRO A 133 21.29 -0.66 -9.68
C PRO A 133 21.33 0.41 -10.79
N LYS A 134 20.17 0.91 -11.23
CA LYS A 134 20.09 2.01 -12.21
C LYS A 134 20.57 3.33 -11.61
N PHE A 135 20.15 3.63 -10.38
CA PHE A 135 20.62 4.81 -9.66
C PHE A 135 22.06 4.68 -9.18
N ASP A 136 22.55 3.48 -8.88
CA ASP A 136 23.96 3.24 -8.58
C ASP A 136 24.82 3.52 -9.82
N TYR A 137 24.41 3.05 -11.01
CA TYR A 137 25.07 3.38 -12.27
C TYR A 137 25.13 4.89 -12.52
N VAL A 138 24.02 5.60 -12.33
CA VAL A 138 23.96 7.07 -12.49
C VAL A 138 24.90 7.77 -11.49
N ASP A 139 24.96 7.29 -10.25
CA ASP A 139 25.83 7.83 -9.20
C ASP A 139 27.30 7.71 -9.57
N ASP A 140 27.73 6.53 -10.01
CA ASP A 140 29.12 6.29 -10.43
C ASP A 140 29.54 7.23 -11.56
N LYS A 141 28.65 7.44 -12.54
CA LYS A 141 28.91 8.34 -13.67
C LYS A 141 28.99 9.79 -13.20
N LEU A 142 28.03 10.27 -12.40
CA LEU A 142 28.03 11.64 -11.89
C LEU A 142 29.23 11.93 -10.99
N VAL A 143 29.66 10.98 -10.15
CA VAL A 143 30.88 11.10 -9.34
C VAL A 143 32.12 11.17 -10.24
N ALA A 144 32.20 10.36 -11.30
CA ALA A 144 33.31 10.42 -12.25
C ALA A 144 33.39 11.77 -12.95
N ALA A 145 32.27 12.34 -13.39
CA ALA A 145 32.22 13.67 -13.97
C ALA A 145 32.61 14.77 -12.98
N LYS A 146 32.11 14.73 -11.74
CA LYS A 146 32.52 15.64 -10.66
C LYS A 146 34.03 15.63 -10.45
N ASN A 147 34.64 14.45 -10.41
CA ASN A 147 36.07 14.30 -10.22
C ASN A 147 36.86 14.80 -11.43
N ALA A 148 36.40 14.50 -12.66
CA ALA A 148 37.02 15.01 -13.88
C ALA A 148 36.98 16.54 -13.93
N PHE A 149 35.84 17.14 -13.59
CA PHE A 149 35.67 18.59 -13.49
C PHE A 149 36.63 19.20 -12.47
N ARG A 150 36.63 18.70 -11.24
CA ARG A 150 37.51 19.17 -10.15
C ARG A 150 38.99 19.10 -10.55
N ASP A 151 39.39 18.01 -11.19
CA ASP A 151 40.77 17.76 -11.60
C ASP A 151 41.14 18.44 -12.92
N LYS A 152 40.22 19.20 -13.55
CA LYS A 152 40.38 19.82 -14.88
C LYS A 152 40.75 18.82 -15.97
N LYS A 153 40.25 17.59 -15.86
CA LYS A 153 40.40 16.53 -16.86
C LYS A 153 39.24 16.58 -17.85
N PRO A 154 39.42 16.01 -19.06
CA PRO A 154 38.31 15.82 -20.00
C PRO A 154 37.14 15.08 -19.33
N MET A 155 35.91 15.44 -19.71
CA MET A 155 34.73 14.71 -19.26
C MET A 155 34.79 13.24 -19.70
N PRO A 156 34.29 12.30 -18.88
CA PRO A 156 34.21 10.90 -19.29
C PRO A 156 33.43 10.76 -20.61
N GLU A 157 33.88 9.88 -21.51
CA GLU A 157 33.26 9.70 -22.83
C GLU A 157 31.75 9.39 -22.75
N ASP A 158 31.33 8.68 -21.70
CA ASP A 158 29.93 8.34 -21.47
C ASP A 158 29.04 9.56 -21.16
N PHE A 159 29.59 10.73 -20.83
CA PHE A 159 28.83 11.98 -20.68
C PHE A 159 28.56 12.68 -21.99
N SER A 160 29.48 12.59 -22.94
CA SER A 160 29.49 13.43 -24.15
C SER A 160 29.00 12.72 -25.41
N LYS A 161 28.80 11.39 -25.36
CA LYS A 161 28.35 10.59 -26.50
C LYS A 161 26.83 10.43 -26.56
N ALA A 162 26.31 10.28 -27.78
CA ALA A 162 24.95 9.77 -28.00
C ALA A 162 24.81 8.34 -27.43
N GLY A 163 23.70 8.06 -26.76
CA GLY A 163 23.52 6.87 -25.92
C GLY A 163 24.27 6.95 -24.58
N GLY A 164 24.73 8.15 -24.19
CA GLY A 164 25.44 8.40 -22.93
C GLY A 164 24.51 8.58 -21.72
N LEU A 165 25.03 9.21 -20.66
CA LEU A 165 24.31 9.36 -19.39
C LEU A 165 23.01 10.16 -19.53
N LEU A 166 22.97 11.24 -20.33
CA LEU A 166 21.73 12.00 -20.50
C LEU A 166 20.63 11.17 -21.16
N ASP A 167 20.94 10.46 -22.24
CA ASP A 167 19.97 9.59 -22.91
C ASP A 167 19.48 8.48 -21.98
N TYR A 168 20.40 7.92 -21.17
CA TYR A 168 20.03 6.97 -20.12
C TYR A 168 19.05 7.57 -19.11
N LEU A 169 19.30 8.80 -18.63
CA LEU A 169 18.42 9.50 -17.71
C LEU A 169 17.06 9.80 -18.35
N TYR A 170 17.00 10.24 -19.60
CA TYR A 170 15.74 10.46 -20.30
C TYR A 170 14.93 9.16 -20.49
N ASN A 171 15.59 8.03 -20.71
CA ASN A 171 14.92 6.73 -20.74
C ASN A 171 14.42 6.33 -19.36
N LEU A 172 15.21 6.60 -18.31
CA LEU A 172 14.83 6.32 -16.92
C LEU A 172 13.59 7.11 -16.49
N ASP A 173 13.39 8.34 -16.98
CA ASP A 173 12.18 9.13 -16.73
C ASP A 173 10.91 8.39 -17.17
N ASN A 174 10.95 7.76 -18.35
CA ASN A 174 9.83 6.96 -18.85
C ASN A 174 9.55 5.74 -17.97
N GLU A 175 10.59 5.05 -17.50
CA GLU A 175 10.44 3.91 -16.61
C GLU A 175 9.84 4.31 -15.26
N ILE A 176 10.29 5.44 -14.70
CA ILE A 176 9.75 5.99 -13.45
C ILE A 176 8.29 6.38 -13.61
N ARG A 177 7.93 7.03 -14.73
CA ARG A 177 6.55 7.38 -15.05
C ARG A 177 5.67 6.14 -15.15
N ASN A 178 6.08 5.13 -15.91
CA ASN A 178 5.32 3.88 -16.07
C ASN A 178 5.12 3.16 -14.72
N PHE A 179 6.16 3.16 -13.87
CA PHE A 179 6.06 2.61 -12.52
C PHE A 179 5.07 3.40 -11.64
N SER A 180 5.11 4.74 -11.71
CA SER A 180 4.15 5.61 -11.02
C SER A 180 2.71 5.38 -11.45
N GLU A 181 2.47 5.26 -12.75
CA GLU A 181 1.15 5.00 -13.31
C GLU A 181 0.64 3.63 -12.83
N SER A 182 1.48 2.60 -12.83
CA SER A 182 1.12 1.27 -12.32
C SER A 182 0.74 1.30 -10.83
N LEU A 183 1.50 1.99 -9.98
CA LEU A 183 1.16 2.14 -8.56
C LEU A 183 -0.18 2.86 -8.39
N GLN A 184 -0.41 3.90 -9.18
CA GLN A 184 -1.66 4.67 -9.13
C GLN A 184 -2.87 3.81 -9.56
N GLU A 185 -2.72 2.94 -10.56
CA GLU A 185 -3.74 1.97 -10.95
C GLU A 185 -4.02 0.96 -9.83
N GLN A 186 -2.98 0.42 -9.19
CA GLN A 186 -3.14 -0.50 -8.05
C GLN A 186 -3.92 0.16 -6.89
N LEU A 187 -3.65 1.43 -6.60
CA LEU A 187 -4.41 2.22 -5.61
C LEU A 187 -5.88 2.40 -6.00
N LYS A 188 -6.16 2.73 -7.28
CA LYS A 188 -7.53 2.92 -7.80
C LYS A 188 -8.35 1.65 -7.70
N HIS A 189 -7.77 0.51 -8.09
CA HIS A 189 -8.47 -0.78 -8.12
C HIS A 189 -8.49 -1.50 -6.77
N GLY A 190 -7.81 -0.96 -5.75
CA GLY A 190 -7.74 -1.59 -4.43
C GLY A 190 -6.97 -2.92 -4.42
N GLN A 191 -6.10 -3.15 -5.41
CA GLN A 191 -5.22 -4.33 -5.52
C GLN A 191 -4.01 -4.26 -4.55
N VAL A 192 -4.10 -3.39 -3.55
CA VAL A 192 -3.16 -3.27 -2.45
C VAL A 192 -3.17 -4.60 -1.69
N ASP A 193 -2.03 -5.21 -1.41
CA ASP A 193 -1.95 -6.49 -0.69
C ASP A 193 -2.20 -6.23 0.82
N ILE A 194 -3.46 -5.99 1.17
CA ILE A 194 -3.88 -5.57 2.52
C ILE A 194 -3.91 -6.75 3.51
N TYR A 195 -3.68 -7.97 3.03
CA TYR A 195 -3.92 -9.21 3.77
C TYR A 195 -2.67 -9.89 4.32
N SER A 196 -1.53 -9.22 4.41
CA SER A 196 -0.51 -9.68 5.35
C SER A 196 -1.02 -9.42 6.78
N PRO A 197 -1.36 -10.46 7.56
CA PRO A 197 -1.91 -10.29 8.90
C PRO A 197 -0.95 -9.43 9.72
N GLN A 198 -1.45 -8.32 10.27
CA GLN A 198 -0.70 -7.61 11.28
C GLN A 198 -0.49 -8.58 12.45
N PRO A 199 0.74 -8.78 12.96
CA PRO A 199 0.89 -9.38 14.27
C PRO A 199 0.07 -8.52 15.24
N PRO A 200 -0.85 -9.12 16.03
CA PRO A 200 -1.72 -8.36 16.89
C PRO A 200 -0.87 -7.44 17.76
N LEU A 201 -1.22 -6.15 17.79
CA LEU A 201 -0.63 -5.19 18.71
C LEU A 201 -0.77 -5.80 20.11
N LYS A 202 0.36 -6.21 20.71
CA LYS A 202 0.40 -6.59 22.11
C LYS A 202 -0.06 -5.35 22.88
N LYS A 203 -1.25 -5.42 23.47
CA LYS A 203 -1.69 -4.41 24.43
C LYS A 203 -0.66 -4.38 25.58
N PRO A 204 -0.30 -3.20 26.09
CA PRO A 204 0.57 -3.06 27.25
C PRO A 204 -0.03 -3.72 28.49
#